data_AF-A0A971NB94-F1
#
_entry.id   AF-A0A971NB94-F1
#
_cell.length_a   1.000
_cell.length_b   1.000
_cell.length_c   1.000
_cell.angle_alpha   90.00
_cell.angle_beta   90.00
_cell.angle_gamma   90.00
#
_symmetry.space_group_name_H-M   'P 1'
#
loop_
_entity.id
_entity.type
_entity.pdbx_description
1 polymer ?
#
loop_
_entity_poly.entity_id
_entity_poly.type
_entity_poly.pdbx_seq_one_letter_code
_entity_poly.pdbx_strand_id
1 'polypeptide(L)'
;FGGYTSAEDITTIGAGAVTFVVGPITGAALGVDSSVIALSIGIGVVKSIAVMVITPLVSKVIRIDTPREAIIFGGLLGTTSGTSAAMAAIDPALVPYAAMTSTFYTGLGCLVCPSVLYFAVAAIV
;
A
#
# COMPACT_ATOMS: atom_id res chain seq x y z
N PHE A 1 -13.55 -1.60 15.30
CA PHE A 1 -13.97 -1.41 13.89
C PHE A 1 -14.25 -2.79 13.29
N GLY A 2 -15.43 -3.08 12.73
CA GLY A 2 -15.72 -4.39 12.12
C GLY A 2 -15.60 -5.61 13.05
N GLY A 3 -15.75 -5.42 14.37
CA GLY A 3 -15.56 -6.47 15.38
C GLY A 3 -14.16 -6.54 16.01
N TYR A 4 -13.15 -5.88 15.42
CA TYR A 4 -11.79 -5.80 15.97
C TYR A 4 -11.65 -4.63 16.93
N THR A 5 -11.14 -4.90 18.13
CA THR A 5 -10.98 -3.92 19.22
C THR A 5 -9.56 -3.81 19.74
N SER A 6 -8.69 -4.77 19.46
CA SER A 6 -7.28 -4.67 19.85
C SER A 6 -6.55 -3.68 18.95
N ALA A 7 -5.58 -2.95 19.51
CA ALA A 7 -4.79 -2.00 18.76
C ALA A 7 -3.95 -2.72 17.69
N GLU A 8 -3.50 -3.94 18.00
CA GLU A 8 -2.74 -4.83 17.15
C GLU A 8 -3.54 -5.21 15.89
N ASP A 9 -4.79 -5.69 16.04
CA ASP A 9 -5.66 -6.05 14.92
C ASP A 9 -5.93 -4.85 14.01
N ILE A 10 -6.30 -3.71 14.62
CA ILE A 10 -6.64 -2.49 13.88
C ILE A 10 -5.42 -1.98 13.12
N THR A 11 -4.24 -2.01 13.75
CA THR A 11 -2.99 -1.59 13.12
C THR A 11 -2.63 -2.51 11.96
N THR A 12 -2.76 -3.82 12.09
CA THR A 12 -2.49 -4.79 11.01
C THR A 12 -3.44 -4.61 9.83
N ILE A 13 -4.73 -4.41 10.09
CA ILE A 13 -5.73 -4.12 9.06
C ILE A 13 -5.40 -2.80 8.34
N GLY A 14 -5.07 -1.75 9.09
CA GLY A 14 -4.66 -0.46 8.54
C GLY A 14 -3.38 -0.55 7.72
N ALA A 15 -2.39 -1.29 8.20
CA ALA A 15 -1.15 -1.61 7.51
C ALA A 15 -1.39 -2.34 6.18
N GLY A 16 -2.40 -3.22 6.12
CA GLY A 16 -2.86 -3.85 4.88
C GLY A 16 -3.38 -2.84 3.85
N ALA A 17 -4.06 -1.78 4.30
CA ALA A 17 -4.50 -0.68 3.43
C ALA A 17 -3.34 0.19 2.92
N VAL A 18 -2.22 0.23 3.64
CA VAL A 18 -0.97 0.82 3.15
C VAL A 18 -0.48 -0.01 1.97
N THR A 19 -0.15 -1.30 2.18
CA THR A 19 0.09 -2.28 1.11
C THR A 19 -0.19 -3.72 1.58
N PHE A 20 -0.41 -4.64 0.64
CA PHE A 20 -0.56 -6.07 0.95
C PHE A 20 0.73 -6.75 1.45
N VAL A 21 1.85 -6.03 1.47
CA VAL A 21 3.14 -6.48 2.04
C VAL A 21 3.32 -5.94 3.47
N VAL A 22 2.95 -4.69 3.69
CA VAL A 22 3.10 -4.02 4.99
C VAL A 22 2.14 -4.61 6.03
N GLY A 23 0.92 -4.97 5.63
CA GLY A 23 -0.07 -5.68 6.46
C GLY A 23 0.49 -6.93 7.15
N PRO A 24 0.91 -7.97 6.41
CA PRO A 24 1.43 -9.20 7.01
C PRO A 24 2.72 -9.00 7.82
N ILE A 25 3.61 -8.08 7.40
CA ILE A 25 4.81 -7.75 8.19
C ILE A 25 4.42 -7.15 9.53
N THR A 26 3.44 -6.24 9.54
CA THR A 26 2.94 -5.61 10.77
C THR A 26 2.24 -6.63 11.66
N GLY A 27 1.37 -7.47 11.10
CA GLY A 27 0.70 -8.54 11.85
C GLY A 27 1.65 -9.57 12.44
N ALA A 28 2.68 -9.98 11.70
CA ALA A 28 3.71 -10.86 12.22
C ALA A 28 4.51 -10.20 13.36
N ALA A 29 4.84 -8.91 13.24
CA ALA A 29 5.58 -8.18 14.25
C ALA A 29 4.77 -7.97 15.55
N LEU A 30 3.46 -7.80 15.44
CA LEU A 30 2.55 -7.59 16.58
C LEU A 30 1.95 -8.89 17.13
N GLY A 31 2.23 -10.04 16.52
CA GLY A 31 1.76 -11.35 17.01
C GLY A 31 0.27 -11.60 16.81
N VAL A 32 -0.30 -11.05 15.73
CA VAL A 32 -1.74 -11.06 15.46
C VAL A 32 -2.18 -12.38 14.79
N ASP A 33 -3.45 -12.73 14.97
CA ASP A 33 -4.04 -13.93 14.38
C ASP A 33 -3.92 -13.98 12.85
N SER A 34 -3.73 -15.19 12.33
CA SER A 34 -3.54 -15.43 10.89
C SER A 34 -4.74 -15.01 10.04
N SER A 35 -5.95 -15.00 10.60
CA SER A 35 -7.17 -14.50 9.94
C SER A 35 -7.10 -12.99 9.67
N VAL A 36 -6.55 -12.22 10.61
CA VAL A 36 -6.36 -10.77 10.50
C VAL A 36 -5.25 -10.45 9.50
N ILE A 37 -4.18 -11.23 9.53
CA ILE A 37 -3.10 -11.15 8.54
C ILE A 37 -3.67 -11.41 7.13
N ALA A 38 -4.46 -12.47 6.95
CA ALA A 38 -5.09 -12.79 5.67
C ALA A 38 -6.02 -11.66 5.19
N LEU A 39 -6.83 -11.09 6.09
CA LEU A 39 -7.68 -9.94 5.78
C LEU A 39 -6.86 -8.72 5.32
N SER A 40 -5.75 -8.42 6.00
CA SER A 40 -4.86 -7.31 5.64
C SER A 40 -4.29 -7.43 4.23
N ILE A 41 -3.93 -8.64 3.80
CA ILE A 41 -3.45 -8.93 2.44
C ILE A 41 -4.57 -8.63 1.44
N GLY A 42 -5.79 -9.14 1.70
CA GLY A 42 -6.94 -8.91 0.84
C GLY A 42 -7.23 -7.43 0.60
N ILE A 43 -7.15 -6.61 1.65
CA ILE A 43 -7.35 -5.16 1.56
C ILE A 43 -6.29 -4.51 0.63
N GLY A 44 -5.01 -4.84 0.81
CA GLY A 44 -3.95 -4.29 -0.02
C GLY A 44 -4.01 -4.75 -1.49
N VAL A 45 -4.51 -5.97 -1.73
CA VAL A 45 -4.77 -6.48 -3.09
C VAL A 45 -5.88 -5.67 -3.76
N VAL A 46 -6.98 -5.39 -3.06
CA VAL A 46 -8.07 -4.54 -3.57
C VAL A 46 -7.54 -3.18 -3.99
N LYS A 47 -6.72 -2.53 -3.15
CA LYS A 47 -6.05 -1.27 -3.50
C LYS A 47 -5.19 -1.40 -4.76
N SER A 48 -4.41 -2.47 -4.88
CA SER A 48 -3.52 -2.70 -6.02
C SER A 48 -4.30 -2.86 -7.34
N ILE A 49 -5.40 -3.60 -7.32
CA ILE A 49 -6.29 -3.76 -8.46
C ILE A 49 -6.96 -2.42 -8.81
N ALA A 50 -7.43 -1.68 -7.80
CA ALA A 50 -8.04 -0.37 -8.01
C ALA A 50 -7.08 0.59 -8.72
N VAL A 51 -5.82 0.67 -8.27
CA VAL A 51 -4.78 1.49 -8.93
C VAL A 51 -4.54 1.00 -10.36
N MET A 52 -4.36 -0.31 -10.56
CA MET A 52 -4.12 -0.89 -11.88
C MET A 52 -5.24 -0.55 -12.89
N VAL A 53 -6.50 -0.62 -12.46
CA VAL A 53 -7.66 -0.42 -13.34
C VAL A 53 -7.99 1.05 -13.53
N ILE A 54 -7.99 1.85 -12.46
CA ILE A 54 -8.47 3.23 -12.50
C ILE A 54 -7.43 4.16 -13.12
N THR A 55 -6.16 4.02 -12.77
CA THR A 55 -5.09 4.92 -13.21
C THR A 55 -4.99 5.10 -14.73
N PRO A 56 -4.99 4.04 -15.57
CA PRO A 56 -4.95 4.24 -17.02
C PRO A 56 -6.17 5.00 -17.55
N LEU A 57 -7.35 4.82 -16.94
CA LEU A 57 -8.60 5.50 -17.33
C LEU A 57 -8.54 7.01 -17.05
N VAL A 58 -7.88 7.41 -15.96
CA VAL A 58 -7.75 8.83 -15.56
C VAL A 58 -6.40 9.44 -15.93
N SER A 59 -5.48 8.67 -16.50
CA SER A 59 -4.09 9.06 -16.81
C SER A 59 -3.94 10.40 -17.53
N LYS A 60 -4.82 10.68 -18.51
CA LYS A 60 -4.81 11.93 -19.29
C LYS A 60 -5.21 13.16 -18.46
N VAL A 61 -6.02 12.96 -17.42
CA VAL A 61 -6.45 14.02 -16.51
C VAL A 61 -5.34 14.32 -15.50
N ILE A 62 -4.70 13.27 -14.97
CA ILE A 62 -3.64 13.38 -13.97
C ILE A 62 -2.25 13.66 -14.55
N ARG A 63 -2.08 13.57 -15.87
CA ARG A 63 -0.84 13.88 -16.62
C ARG A 63 0.39 13.18 -16.04
N ILE A 64 0.40 11.85 -16.15
CA ILE A 64 1.60 11.06 -15.86
C ILE A 64 2.29 10.78 -17.19
N ASP A 65 3.17 11.67 -17.60
CA ASP A 65 3.87 11.63 -18.88
C ASP A 65 5.40 11.71 -18.74
N THR A 66 5.90 11.99 -17.54
CA THR A 66 7.33 12.10 -17.26
C THR A 66 7.80 11.13 -16.16
N PRO A 67 9.10 10.76 -16.14
CA PRO A 67 9.69 10.00 -15.05
C PRO A 67 9.46 10.61 -13.66
N ARG A 68 9.42 11.95 -13.58
CA ARG A 68 9.18 12.66 -12.32
C ARG A 68 7.76 12.43 -11.81
N GLU A 69 6.76 12.53 -12.68
CA GLU A 69 5.37 12.25 -12.28
C GLU A 69 5.18 10.79 -11.92
N ALA A 70 5.81 9.87 -12.66
CA ALA A 70 5.80 8.45 -12.35
C ALA A 70 6.40 8.14 -10.96
N ILE A 71 7.51 8.82 -10.59
CA ILE A 71 8.12 8.75 -9.25
C ILE A 71 7.14 9.21 -8.17
N ILE A 72 6.51 10.37 -8.37
CA ILE A 72 5.56 10.94 -7.39
C ILE A 72 4.35 10.02 -7.26
N PHE A 73 3.80 9.58 -8.39
CA PHE A 73 2.68 8.66 -8.44
C PHE A 73 2.99 7.34 -7.73
N GLY A 74 4.13 6.71 -8.02
CA GLY A 74 4.56 5.50 -7.33
C GLY A 74 4.66 5.69 -5.82
N GLY A 75 5.30 6.77 -5.38
CA GLY A 75 5.43 7.11 -3.96
C GLY A 75 4.10 7.41 -3.27
N LEU A 76 3.10 7.98 -3.97
CA LEU A 76 1.79 8.29 -3.40
C LEU A 76 0.89 7.05 -3.29
N LEU A 77 0.87 6.22 -4.33
CA LEU A 77 -0.04 5.07 -4.40
C LEU A 77 0.53 3.86 -3.64
N GLY A 78 1.84 3.68 -3.66
CA GLY A 78 2.53 2.75 -2.77
C GLY A 78 2.30 1.27 -3.07
N THR A 79 1.77 0.92 -4.24
CA THR A 79 1.58 -0.48 -4.67
C THR A 79 2.46 -0.78 -5.88
N THR A 80 3.53 -1.56 -5.68
CA THR A 80 4.49 -1.84 -6.77
C THR A 80 3.82 -2.55 -7.94
N SER A 81 2.97 -3.56 -7.70
CA SER A 81 2.27 -4.27 -8.77
C SER A 81 1.22 -3.38 -9.45
N GLY A 82 0.41 -2.65 -8.68
CA GLY A 82 -0.65 -1.79 -9.24
C GLY A 82 -0.09 -0.64 -10.07
N THR A 83 0.94 0.05 -9.57
CA THR A 83 1.58 1.17 -10.26
C THR A 83 2.37 0.71 -11.48
N SER A 84 3.10 -0.40 -11.39
CA SER A 84 3.83 -0.96 -12.54
C SER A 84 2.88 -1.37 -13.66
N ALA A 85 1.78 -2.04 -13.34
CA ALA A 85 0.78 -2.44 -14.32
C ALA A 85 0.06 -1.23 -14.94
N ALA A 86 -0.29 -0.22 -14.13
CA ALA A 86 -0.85 1.03 -14.62
C ALA A 86 0.11 1.76 -15.57
N MET A 87 1.39 1.87 -15.21
CA MET A 87 2.40 2.49 -16.07
C MET A 87 2.61 1.69 -17.35
N ALA A 88 2.63 0.35 -17.28
CA ALA A 88 2.74 -0.49 -18.46
C ALA A 88 1.59 -0.27 -19.46
N ALA A 89 0.40 0.09 -18.98
CA ALA A 89 -0.75 0.44 -19.81
C ALA A 89 -0.73 1.89 -20.34
N ILE A 90 0.05 2.79 -19.71
CA ILE A 90 0.15 4.22 -20.10
C ILE A 90 1.40 4.44 -20.98
N ASP A 91 2.58 4.15 -20.42
CA ASP A 91 3.88 4.17 -21.09
C ASP A 91 4.84 3.19 -20.37
N PRO A 92 5.24 2.08 -21.01
CA PRO A 92 6.18 1.10 -20.46
C PRO A 92 7.51 1.69 -19.97
N ALA A 93 7.97 2.82 -20.53
CA ALA A 93 9.20 3.47 -20.08
C ALA A 93 9.08 4.05 -18.67
N LEU A 94 7.86 4.32 -18.20
CA LEU A 94 7.60 4.89 -16.87
C LEU A 94 7.55 3.83 -15.75
N VAL A 95 7.43 2.56 -16.10
CA VAL A 95 7.33 1.43 -15.16
C VAL A 95 8.41 1.43 -14.07
N PRO A 96 9.73 1.46 -14.38
CA PRO A 96 10.76 1.39 -13.35
C PRO A 96 10.71 2.57 -12.36
N TYR A 97 10.29 3.75 -12.81
CA TYR A 97 10.24 4.96 -12.00
C TYR A 97 9.12 4.90 -10.95
N ALA A 98 7.93 4.43 -11.33
CA ALA A 98 6.83 4.22 -10.39
C ALA A 98 7.04 2.99 -9.49
N ALA A 99 7.64 1.92 -10.02
CA ALA A 99 7.88 0.69 -9.28
C ALA A 99 8.90 0.89 -8.14
N MET A 100 10.00 1.60 -8.41
CA MET A 100 11.06 1.82 -7.42
C MET A 100 10.55 2.64 -6.23
N THR A 101 9.81 3.70 -6.49
CA THR A 101 9.27 4.59 -5.45
C THR A 101 8.15 3.95 -4.65
N SER A 102 7.29 3.16 -5.29
CA SER A 102 6.30 2.31 -4.60
C SER A 102 6.95 1.29 -3.66
N THR A 103 8.11 0.76 -4.06
CA THR A 103 8.87 -0.18 -3.23
C THR A 103 9.48 0.52 -2.01
N PHE A 104 10.01 1.73 -2.17
CA PHE A 104 10.46 2.54 -1.03
C PHE A 104 9.30 2.89 -0.08
N TYR A 105 8.13 3.24 -0.62
CA TYR A 105 6.92 3.46 0.18
C TYR A 105 6.58 2.21 1.01
N THR A 106 6.63 1.03 0.37
CA THR A 106 6.41 -0.25 1.06
C THR A 106 7.43 -0.46 2.18
N GLY A 107 8.73 -0.30 1.89
CA GLY A 107 9.79 -0.48 2.88
C GLY A 107 9.66 0.46 4.08
N LEU A 108 9.30 1.73 3.84
CA LEU A 108 9.02 2.70 4.90
C LEU A 108 7.77 2.30 5.70
N GLY A 109 6.71 1.84 5.02
CA GLY A 109 5.52 1.30 5.67
C GLY A 109 5.84 0.14 6.61
N CYS A 110 6.74 -0.77 6.20
CA CYS A 110 7.16 -1.92 7.01
C CYS A 110 7.89 -1.50 8.30
N LEU A 111 8.53 -0.33 8.33
CA LEU A 111 9.16 0.21 9.53
C LEU A 111 8.15 0.98 10.39
N VAL A 112 7.36 1.84 9.76
CA VAL A 112 6.49 2.82 10.44
C VAL A 112 5.21 2.18 10.98
N CYS A 113 4.63 1.20 10.28
CA CYS A 113 3.36 0.59 10.68
C CYS A 113 3.44 -0.22 12.00
N PRO A 114 4.39 -1.15 12.18
CA PRO A 114 4.50 -1.88 13.45
C PRO A 114 5.03 -1.03 14.60
N SER A 115 5.53 0.18 14.34
CA SER A 115 6.10 1.07 15.35
C SER A 115 5.19 2.27 15.60
N VAL A 116 5.34 3.33 14.81
CA VAL A 116 4.65 4.61 14.99
C VAL A 116 3.15 4.46 14.87
N LEU A 117 2.66 3.76 13.84
CA LEU A 117 1.21 3.59 13.66
C LEU A 117 0.61 2.77 14.80
N TYR A 118 1.27 1.68 15.20
CA TYR A 118 0.83 0.90 16.35
C TYR A 118 0.67 1.75 17.62
N PHE A 119 1.70 2.50 18.00
CA PHE A 119 1.63 3.36 19.19
C PHE A 119 0.58 4.47 19.05
N ALA A 120 0.38 5.01 17.84
CA ALA A 120 -0.66 5.99 17.60
C ALA A 120 -2.06 5.39 17.74
N VAL A 121 -2.30 4.18 17.24
CA VAL A 121 -3.58 3.47 17.37
C VAL A 121 -3.82 3.08 18.83
N ALA A 122 -2.80 2.54 19.51
CA ALA A 122 -2.86 2.16 20.92
C ALA A 122 -3.12 3.34 21.87
N ALA A 123 -2.80 4.58 21.46
CA ALA A 123 -3.13 5.77 22.23
C ALA A 123 -4.59 6.23 22.08
N ILE A 124 -5.28 5.78 21.03
CA ILE A 124 -6.66 6.17 20.70
C ILE A 124 -7.67 5.14 21.20
N VAL A 125 -7.29 3.86 21.22
CA VAL A 125 -8.14 2.71 21.56
C VAL A 125 -7.86 2.26 22.99
#